data_AF-A0A0B6YIJ0-F1
#
_entry.id   AF-A0A0B6YIJ0-F1
#
_cell.length_a   1.000
_cell.length_b   1.000
_cell.length_c   1.000
_cell.angle_alpha   90.00
_cell.angle_beta   90.00
_cell.angle_gamma   90.00
#
_symmetry.space_group_name_H-M   'P 1'
#
loop_
_entity.id
_entity.type
_entity.pdbx_description
1 polymer ?
#
loop_
_entity_poly.entity_id
_entity_poly.type
_entity_poly.pdbx_seq_one_letter_code
_entity_poly.pdbx_strand_id
1 'polypeptide(L)'
;GYPILMIDHGTGVAILTLDGKDKHGTQLLQKLNDGKWHHLDINRNGKIVELVVDKCIDAMDQNRFVNDDRACRVRMETPGENIFLNVNTHLHLGGIHTTAKLRHLGNRGIVGFTGC
;
A
#
# COMPACT_ATOMS: atom_id res chain seq x y z
N GLY A 1 -7.84 8.61 -1.67
CA GLY A 1 -8.75 7.48 -1.92
C GLY A 1 -7.98 6.20 -2.13
N TYR A 2 -6.96 6.19 -3.00
CA TYR A 2 -6.07 5.03 -3.13
C TYR A 2 -5.06 4.96 -1.97
N PRO A 3 -4.70 3.75 -1.52
CA PRO A 3 -3.71 3.55 -0.48
C PRO A 3 -2.29 3.82 -1.00
N ILE A 4 -1.41 4.21 -0.09
CA ILE A 4 0.03 4.35 -0.33
C ILE A 4 0.74 3.51 0.73
N LEU A 5 1.61 2.60 0.30
CA LEU A 5 2.47 1.83 1.19
C LEU A 5 3.89 2.39 1.13
N MET A 6 4.45 2.72 2.29
CA MET A 6 5.82 3.19 2.43
C MET A 6 6.58 2.23 3.34
N ILE A 7 7.77 1.81 2.93
CA ILE A 7 8.60 0.86 3.68
C ILE A 7 10.09 1.17 3.50
N ASP A 8 10.87 1.01 4.57
CA ASP A 8 12.31 1.27 4.59
C ASP A 8 13.01 0.18 5.43
N HIS A 9 13.98 -0.51 4.83
CA HIS A 9 14.84 -1.51 5.49
C HIS A 9 16.15 -0.91 6.02
N GLY A 10 16.30 0.42 6.00
CA GLY A 10 17.48 1.17 6.44
C GLY A 10 18.38 1.65 5.32
N THR A 11 18.08 1.29 4.06
CA THR A 11 18.84 1.68 2.86
C THR A 11 18.03 2.50 1.86
N GLY A 12 16.85 2.98 2.28
CA GLY A 12 16.01 3.87 1.49
C GLY A 12 14.55 3.46 1.48
N VAL A 13 13.69 4.45 1.22
CA VAL A 13 12.24 4.27 1.25
C VAL A 13 11.74 3.78 -0.11
N ALA A 14 11.02 2.66 -0.11
CA ALA A 14 10.16 2.27 -1.22
C ALA A 14 8.75 2.84 -1.01
N ILE A 15 8.16 3.37 -2.08
CA ILE A 15 6.82 3.97 -2.08
C ILE A 15 6.01 3.26 -3.16
N LEU A 16 5.03 2.48 -2.74
CA LEU A 16 4.12 1.76 -3.62
C LEU A 16 2.79 2.53 -3.69
N THR A 17 2.33 2.80 -4.92
CA THR A 17 1.11 3.55 -5.19
C THR A 17 0.25 2.81 -6.20
N LEU A 18 -1.07 2.88 -6.01
CA LEU A 18 -2.07 2.45 -6.98
C LEU A 18 -2.80 3.67 -7.55
N ASP A 19 -3.12 3.64 -8.83
CA ASP A 19 -3.96 4.63 -9.52
C ASP A 19 -5.34 4.06 -9.91
N GLY A 20 -5.55 2.78 -9.66
CA GLY A 20 -6.79 2.06 -9.93
C GLY A 20 -7.04 1.71 -11.39
N LYS A 21 -6.04 1.87 -12.26
CA LYS A 21 -6.18 1.68 -13.71
C LYS A 21 -5.49 0.43 -14.22
N ASP A 22 -6.05 -0.16 -15.27
CA ASP A 22 -5.37 -1.19 -16.05
C ASP A 22 -4.32 -0.58 -17.01
N LYS A 23 -3.59 -1.43 -17.74
CA LYS A 23 -2.61 -1.03 -18.76
C LYS A 23 -3.17 -0.18 -19.90
N HIS A 24 -4.50 -0.17 -20.09
CA HIS A 24 -5.19 0.63 -21.10
C HIS A 24 -5.73 1.96 -20.53
N GLY A 25 -5.53 2.21 -19.24
CA GLY A 25 -6.03 3.39 -18.54
C GLY A 25 -7.48 3.28 -18.08
N THR A 26 -8.11 2.11 -18.20
CA THR A 26 -9.48 1.86 -17.74
C THR A 26 -9.53 1.84 -16.23
N GLN A 27 -10.44 2.61 -15.62
CA GLN A 27 -10.64 2.61 -14.17
C GLN A 27 -11.34 1.32 -13.73
N LEU A 28 -10.62 0.41 -13.09
CA LEU A 28 -11.17 -0.85 -12.58
C LEU A 28 -11.37 -0.84 -11.07
N LEU A 29 -10.45 -0.19 -10.32
CA LEU A 29 -10.57 -0.01 -8.88
C LEU A 29 -11.08 1.39 -8.57
N GLN A 30 -12.21 1.48 -7.87
CA GLN A 30 -12.73 2.75 -7.37
C GLN A 30 -11.92 3.25 -6.16
N LYS A 31 -12.05 4.54 -5.85
CA LYS A 31 -11.39 5.10 -4.67
C LYS A 31 -12.00 4.50 -3.40
N LEU A 32 -11.15 4.08 -2.45
CA LEU A 32 -11.56 3.36 -1.23
C LEU A 32 -12.23 4.23 -0.15
N ASN A 33 -12.49 5.51 -0.45
CA ASN A 33 -13.15 6.44 0.46
C ASN A 33 -14.63 6.60 0.09
N ASP A 34 -15.26 5.50 -0.33
CA ASP A 34 -16.64 5.44 -0.83
C ASP A 34 -17.67 5.04 0.25
N GLY A 35 -17.20 4.76 1.47
CA GLY A 35 -18.03 4.36 2.61
C GLY A 35 -18.28 2.85 2.70
N LYS A 36 -17.61 2.03 1.89
CA LYS A 36 -17.67 0.57 1.95
C LYS A 36 -16.44 -0.02 2.65
N TRP A 37 -16.58 -1.28 3.07
CA TRP A 37 -15.47 -2.07 3.58
C TRP A 37 -14.54 -2.45 2.45
N HIS A 38 -13.23 -2.24 2.67
CA HIS A 38 -12.18 -2.65 1.76
C HIS A 38 -11.16 -3.53 2.50
N HIS A 39 -10.59 -4.50 1.79
CA HIS A 39 -9.59 -5.42 2.30
C HIS A 39 -8.22 -5.08 1.69
N LEU A 40 -7.19 -4.96 2.53
CA LEU A 40 -5.81 -4.71 2.09
C LEU A 40 -4.91 -5.89 2.50
N ASP A 41 -4.25 -6.50 1.52
CA ASP A 41 -3.18 -7.47 1.76
C ASP A 41 -1.82 -6.80 1.57
N ILE A 42 -0.96 -6.90 2.59
CA ILE A 42 0.43 -6.44 2.54
C ILE A 42 1.35 -7.65 2.71
N ASN A 43 2.05 -8.02 1.65
CA ASN A 43 2.97 -9.15 1.65
C ASN A 43 4.41 -8.66 1.54
N ARG A 44 5.29 -9.17 2.41
CA ARG A 44 6.74 -8.93 2.32
C ARG A 44 7.49 -10.26 2.30
N ASN A 45 8.35 -10.43 1.30
CA ASN A 45 9.32 -11.50 1.22
C ASN A 45 10.72 -10.89 0.96
N GLY A 46 11.52 -10.77 2.03
CA GLY A 46 12.81 -10.07 1.98
C GLY A 46 12.62 -8.61 1.51
N LYS A 47 13.18 -8.29 0.34
CA LYS A 47 13.06 -6.97 -0.32
C LYS A 47 11.80 -6.82 -1.16
N ILE A 48 11.12 -7.92 -1.48
CA ILE A 48 9.94 -7.90 -2.34
C ILE A 48 8.74 -7.55 -1.48
N VAL A 49 8.08 -6.46 -1.82
CA VAL A 49 6.91 -5.93 -1.11
C VAL A 49 5.75 -5.81 -2.08
N GLU A 50 4.59 -6.23 -1.65
CA GLU A 50 3.36 -6.22 -2.45
C GLU A 50 2.19 -5.68 -1.62
N LEU A 51 1.36 -4.87 -2.28
CA LEU A 51 0.08 -4.39 -1.77
C LEU A 51 -1.02 -4.85 -2.74
N VAL A 52 -2.07 -5.48 -2.21
CA VAL A 52 -3.26 -5.89 -2.97
C VAL A 52 -4.51 -5.31 -2.31
N VAL A 53 -5.42 -4.76 -3.11
CA VAL A 53 -6.72 -4.23 -2.68
C VAL A 53 -7.84 -5.17 -3.10
N ASP A 54 -8.74 -5.48 -2.17
CA ASP A 54 -9.95 -6.29 -2.35
C ASP A 54 -9.71 -7.63 -3.05
N LYS A 55 -8.52 -8.22 -2.84
CA LYS A 55 -8.06 -9.44 -3.51
C LYS A 55 -8.19 -9.39 -5.04
N CYS A 56 -8.22 -8.18 -5.61
CA CYS A 56 -8.53 -7.94 -7.02
C CYS A 56 -9.89 -8.50 -7.50
N ILE A 57 -10.88 -8.65 -6.60
CA ILE A 57 -12.20 -9.22 -6.92
C ILE A 57 -12.98 -8.31 -7.87
N ASP A 58 -12.91 -6.99 -7.70
CA ASP A 58 -13.59 -6.03 -8.60
C ASP A 58 -13.11 -6.15 -10.06
N ALA A 59 -11.87 -6.60 -10.28
CA ALA A 59 -11.36 -6.89 -11.61
C ALA A 59 -11.95 -8.21 -12.16
N MET A 60 -12.31 -9.17 -11.31
CA MET A 60 -12.85 -10.47 -11.71
C MET A 60 -14.36 -10.44 -12.01
N ASP A 61 -15.14 -9.63 -11.31
CA ASP A 61 -16.62 -9.59 -11.43
C ASP A 61 -17.11 -9.05 -12.80
N GLN A 62 -16.22 -8.46 -13.59
CA GLN A 62 -16.48 -8.01 -14.96
C GLN A 62 -16.47 -9.15 -16.01
N ASN A 63 -16.50 -10.42 -15.59
CA ASN A 63 -16.55 -11.60 -16.48
C ASN A 63 -15.40 -11.67 -17.50
N ARG A 64 -14.30 -10.97 -17.20
CA ARG A 64 -13.06 -10.99 -17.95
C ARG A 64 -12.05 -11.66 -17.03
N PHE A 65 -11.43 -12.74 -17.48
CA PHE A 65 -10.15 -13.15 -16.91
C PHE A 65 -9.21 -11.95 -17.05
N VAL A 66 -9.08 -11.16 -15.99
CA VAL A 66 -8.22 -10.00 -16.00
C VAL A 66 -6.80 -10.51 -15.90
N ASN A 67 -6.15 -10.62 -17.06
CA ASN A 67 -4.72 -10.88 -17.19
C ASN A 67 -3.86 -9.71 -16.62
N ASP A 68 -4.48 -8.67 -16.08
CA ASP A 68 -3.83 -7.43 -15.66
C ASP A 68 -4.36 -6.89 -14.32
N ASP A 69 -3.71 -7.28 -13.23
CA ASP A 69 -4.09 -6.91 -11.87
C ASP A 69 -3.50 -5.57 -11.41
N ARG A 70 -2.86 -4.79 -12.30
CA ARG A 70 -2.22 -3.51 -11.97
C ARG A 70 -3.13 -2.48 -11.31
N ALA A 71 -4.44 -2.55 -11.60
CA ALA A 71 -5.41 -1.65 -10.99
C ALA A 71 -5.52 -1.84 -9.47
N CYS A 72 -5.27 -3.05 -8.96
CA CYS A 72 -5.50 -3.44 -7.57
C CYS A 72 -4.27 -4.03 -6.88
N ARG A 73 -3.20 -4.36 -7.62
CA ARG A 73 -1.95 -4.93 -7.11
C ARG A 73 -0.76 -4.08 -7.55
N VAL A 74 0.11 -3.77 -6.60
CA VAL A 74 1.42 -3.18 -6.86
C VAL A 74 2.49 -3.95 -6.12
N ARG A 75 3.60 -4.24 -6.80
CA ARG A 75 4.75 -4.96 -6.26
C ARG A 75 6.03 -4.21 -6.59
N MET A 76 6.93 -4.10 -5.61
CA MET A 76 8.19 -3.39 -5.73
C MET A 76 9.29 -4.10 -4.94
N GLU A 77 10.54 -3.88 -5.33
CA GLU A 77 11.71 -4.25 -4.55
C GLU A 77 12.25 -3.03 -3.80
N THR A 78 12.53 -3.17 -2.50
CA THR A 78 13.11 -2.08 -1.71
C THR A 78 14.55 -1.76 -2.12
N PRO A 79 15.03 -0.51 -2.04
CA PRO A 79 16.38 -0.13 -2.45
C PRO A 79 17.47 -0.66 -1.51
N GLY A 80 18.69 -0.81 -2.05
CA GLY A 80 19.89 -1.26 -1.31
C GLY A 80 19.89 -2.75 -0.98
N GLU A 81 20.81 -3.16 -0.09
CA GLU A 81 21.05 -4.59 0.19
C GLU A 81 20.26 -5.11 1.41
N ASN A 82 19.69 -4.22 2.23
CA ASN A 82 19.01 -4.64 3.44
C ASN A 82 17.70 -5.36 3.13
N ILE A 83 17.56 -6.56 3.68
CA ILE A 83 16.38 -7.41 3.49
C ILE A 83 15.51 -7.51 4.73
N PHE A 84 16.00 -7.10 5.91
CA PHE A 84 15.31 -7.26 7.19
C PHE A 84 14.59 -5.98 7.61
N LEU A 85 13.37 -6.14 8.13
CA LEU A 85 12.65 -5.09 8.83
C LEU A 85 12.90 -5.26 10.33
N ASN A 86 13.82 -4.47 10.87
CA ASN A 86 14.13 -4.49 12.30
C ASN A 86 13.13 -3.62 13.06
N VAL A 87 12.31 -4.23 13.91
CA VAL A 87 11.26 -3.54 14.67
C VAL A 87 11.54 -3.67 16.17
N ASN A 88 11.76 -2.54 16.82
CA ASN A 88 11.93 -2.43 18.28
C ASN A 88 10.91 -1.44 18.89
N THR A 89 9.84 -1.14 18.15
CA THR A 89 8.82 -0.16 18.50
C THR A 89 7.42 -0.78 18.42
N HIS A 90 6.43 -0.08 18.97
CA HIS A 90 5.03 -0.48 18.89
C HIS A 90 4.45 -0.38 17.46
N LEU A 91 3.45 -1.20 17.18
CA LEU A 91 2.58 -1.06 16.02
C LEU A 91 1.44 -0.10 16.36
N HIS A 92 1.18 0.87 15.49
CA HIS A 92 0.06 1.80 15.63
C HIS A 92 -0.97 1.57 14.52
N LEU A 93 -2.25 1.68 14.87
CA LEU A 93 -3.38 1.57 13.96
C LEU A 93 -4.25 2.83 14.09
N GLY A 94 -4.78 3.31 12.97
CA GLY A 94 -5.63 4.50 12.94
C GLY A 94 -4.88 5.84 13.14
N GLY A 95 -3.56 5.85 12.98
CA GLY A 95 -2.72 7.02 13.17
C GLY A 95 -1.38 6.65 13.78
N ILE A 96 -0.56 7.65 14.10
CA ILE A 96 0.74 7.44 14.75
C ILE A 96 0.83 8.37 15.95
N HIS A 97 1.05 7.77 17.12
CA HIS A 97 1.35 8.50 18.34
C HIS A 97 2.87 8.52 18.55
N THR A 98 3.55 9.52 18.00
CA THR A 98 5.00 9.68 18.17
C THR A 98 5.39 11.14 18.36
N THR A 99 6.33 11.38 19.27
CA THR A 99 7.02 12.68 19.39
C THR A 99 8.25 12.77 18.48
N ALA A 100 8.71 11.65 17.93
CA ALA A 100 9.89 11.56 17.07
C ALA A 100 9.51 11.69 15.59
N LYS A 101 10.26 12.52 14.84
CA LYS A 101 10.13 12.60 13.38
C LYS A 101 10.52 11.28 12.72
N LEU A 102 9.56 10.64 12.05
CA LEU A 102 9.82 9.45 11.26
C LEU A 102 10.44 9.84 9.92
N ARG A 103 11.68 9.39 9.66
CA ARG A 103 12.46 9.77 8.48
C ARG A 103 11.72 9.53 7.16
N HIS A 104 11.03 8.39 7.05
CA HIS A 104 10.28 8.02 5.84
C HIS A 104 9.05 8.90 5.59
N LEU A 105 8.54 9.61 6.61
CA LEU A 105 7.37 10.48 6.47
C LEU A 105 7.75 11.94 6.18
N GLY A 106 9.03 12.30 6.29
CA GLY A 106 9.51 13.65 6.02
C GLY A 106 8.76 14.70 6.84
N ASN A 107 8.10 15.64 6.14
CA ASN A 107 7.27 16.70 6.72
C ASN A 107 5.75 16.44 6.59
N ARG A 108 5.34 15.24 6.15
CA ARG A 108 3.92 14.88 6.08
C ARG A 108 3.40 14.72 7.50
N GLY A 109 2.59 15.68 7.95
CA GLY A 109 1.89 15.58 9.22
C GLY A 109 1.02 14.33 9.22
N ILE A 110 1.26 13.43 10.16
CA ILE A 110 0.40 12.26 10.34
C ILE A 110 -0.74 12.70 11.22
N VAL A 111 -1.91 12.82 10.61
CA VAL A 111 -3.18 13.00 11.30
C VAL A 111 -3.74 11.63 11.68
N GLY A 112 -4.54 11.59 12.73
CA GLY A 112 -5.36 10.41 13.05
C GLY A 112 -6.24 10.02 11.85
N PHE A 113 -6.64 8.76 11.81
CA PHE A 113 -7.53 8.21 10.80
C PHE A 113 -8.99 8.33 11.26
N THR A 114 -9.88 8.69 10.34
CA THR A 114 -11.33 8.74 10.58
C THR A 114 -11.99 7.71 9.66
N GLY A 115 -12.48 6.63 10.25
CA GLY A 115 -13.11 5.52 9.55
C GLY A 115 -13.12 4.26 10.41
N CYS A 116 -13.70 3.19 9.87
CA CYS A 116 -13.62 1.83 10.42
C CYS A 116 -12.94 0.92 9.39
#